data_AF-A0A965MV48-F1
#
_entry.id   AF-A0A965MV48-F1
#
_cell.length_a   1.000
_cell.length_b   1.000
_cell.length_c   1.000
_cell.angle_alpha   90.00
_cell.angle_beta   90.00
_cell.angle_gamma   90.00
#
_symmetry.space_group_name_H-M   'P 1'
#
loop_
_entity.id
_entity.type
_entity.pdbx_description
1 polymer ?
#
loop_
_entity_poly.entity_id
_entity_poly.type
_entity_poly.pdbx_seq_one_letter_code
_entity_poly.pdbx_strand_id
1 'polypeptide(L)' 'MGTPQPAAIERHPHLAEPKRDGFVRVDLHTHTMFSGDSTTTLDEIVESVFESGIDVLCVTDHNALEGAVRLGYRKE' A
#
# COMPACT_ATOMS: atom_id res chain seq x y z
N MET A 1 0.18 9.72 -7.75
CA MET A 1 -0.66 9.27 -6.62
C MET A 1 -1.97 10.02 -6.69
N GLY A 2 -3.08 9.30 -6.57
CA GLY A 2 -4.40 9.77 -6.97
C GLY A 2 -5.39 9.85 -5.82
N THR A 3 -6.57 10.39 -6.12
CA THR A 3 -7.74 10.34 -5.24
C THR A 3 -8.15 8.88 -5.01
N PRO A 4 -8.53 8.49 -3.77
CA PRO A 4 -9.04 7.16 -3.51
C PRO A 4 -10.25 6.82 -4.38
N GLN A 5 -10.29 5.59 -4.87
CA GLN A 5 -11.37 5.09 -5.70
C GLN A 5 -12.62 4.80 -4.85
N PRO A 6 -13.84 4.87 -5.43
CA PRO A 6 -15.08 4.65 -4.68
C PRO A 6 -15.14 3.32 -3.93
N ALA A 7 -14.65 2.22 -4.53
CA ALA A 7 -14.63 0.91 -3.89
C ALA A 7 -13.70 0.86 -2.67
N ALA A 8 -12.57 1.57 -2.71
CA ALA A 8 -11.66 1.69 -1.56
C ALA A 8 -12.30 2.54 -0.45
N ILE A 9 -13.03 3.61 -0.80
CA ILE A 9 -13.78 4.43 0.16
C ILE A 9 -14.90 3.63 0.82
N GLU A 10 -15.60 2.76 0.09
CA GLU A 10 -16.64 1.90 0.65
C GLU A 10 -16.07 0.98 1.74
N ARG A 11 -14.90 0.36 1.50
CA ARG A 11 -14.20 -0.47 2.48
C ARG A 11 -13.59 0.34 3.62
N HIS A 12 -13.08 1.53 3.31
CA HIS A 12 -12.36 2.40 4.23
C HIS A 12 -12.90 3.85 4.16
N PRO A 13 -14.01 4.16 4.85
CA PRO A 13 -14.69 5.47 4.73
C PRO A 13 -13.82 6.68 5.05
N HIS A 14 -12.80 6.52 5.91
CA HIS A 14 -11.85 7.59 6.24
C HIS A 14 -11.01 8.05 5.03
N LEU A 15 -10.93 7.28 3.94
CA LEU A 15 -10.25 7.69 2.71
C LEU A 15 -11.01 8.79 1.95
N ALA A 16 -12.32 8.98 2.22
CA ALA A 16 -13.10 10.07 1.64
C ALA A 16 -12.63 11.46 2.11
N GLU A 17 -11.93 11.53 3.25
CA GLU A 17 -11.37 12.79 3.73
C GLU A 17 -10.24 13.26 2.79
N PRO A 18 -10.27 14.53 2.35
CA PRO A 18 -9.26 15.06 1.47
C PRO A 18 -7.89 15.05 2.15
N LYS A 19 -6.86 14.62 1.42
CA LYS A 19 -5.48 14.76 1.85
C LYS A 19 -5.16 16.26 1.98
N ARG A 20 -4.60 16.67 3.12
CA ARG A 20 -4.21 18.07 3.35
C ARG A 20 -3.13 18.51 2.36
N ASP A 21 -3.17 19.79 1.98
CA ASP A 21 -2.16 20.37 1.09
C ASP A 21 -0.75 20.20 1.68
N GLY A 22 0.18 19.74 0.85
CA GLY A 22 1.57 19.47 1.25
C GLY A 22 1.80 18.17 2.03
N PHE A 23 0.77 17.37 2.30
CA PHE A 23 0.91 16.09 3.00
C PHE A 23 0.95 14.90 2.03
N VAL A 24 1.53 13.80 2.51
CA VAL A 24 1.48 12.47 1.88
C VAL A 24 0.70 11.51 2.78
N ARG A 25 -0.05 10.58 2.18
CA ARG A 25 -0.73 9.47 2.84
C ARG A 25 0.21 8.27 2.85
N VAL A 26 0.50 7.76 4.03
CA VAL A 26 1.49 6.69 4.23
C VAL A 26 0.82 5.51 4.92
N ASP A 27 1.05 4.31 4.40
CA ASP A 27 0.87 3.08 5.17
C ASP A 27 2.23 2.65 5.72
N LEU A 28 2.33 2.61 7.05
CA LEU A 28 3.58 2.37 7.77
C LEU A 28 3.78 0.90 8.15
N HIS A 29 2.77 0.04 7.96
CA HIS A 29 2.82 -1.34 8.45
C HIS A 29 2.02 -2.26 7.53
N THR A 30 2.68 -2.81 6.52
CA THR A 30 2.07 -3.75 5.57
C THR A 30 2.87 -5.04 5.45
N HIS A 31 2.17 -6.18 5.50
CA HIS A 31 2.74 -7.50 5.28
C HIS A 31 2.37 -8.03 3.90
N THR A 32 3.36 -8.56 3.18
CA THR A 32 3.20 -9.30 1.93
C THR A 32 3.13 -10.80 2.19
N MET A 33 2.84 -11.57 1.13
CA MET A 33 2.90 -13.03 1.16
C MET A 33 4.25 -13.62 1.62
N PHE A 34 5.33 -12.83 1.65
CA PHE A 34 6.64 -13.26 2.14
C PHE A 34 6.78 -13.18 3.67
N SER A 35 5.82 -12.58 4.38
CA SER A 35 5.82 -12.47 5.84
C SER A 35 5.49 -13.79 6.56
N GLY A 36 4.86 -14.74 5.89
CA GLY A 36 4.45 -16.04 6.46
C GLY A 36 3.13 -16.02 7.24
N ASP A 37 2.63 -14.84 7.61
CA ASP A 37 1.30 -14.62 8.22
C ASP A 37 0.29 -13.92 7.30
N SER A 38 0.76 -13.39 6.16
CA SER A 38 -0.07 -12.77 5.14
C SER A 38 -0.10 -13.63 3.88
N THR A 39 -1.21 -13.60 3.14
CA THR A 39 -1.37 -14.24 1.83
C THR A 39 -1.44 -13.23 0.69
N THR A 40 -1.38 -11.92 0.97
CA THR A 40 -1.56 -10.87 -0.03
C THR A 40 -0.36 -10.81 -0.98
N THR A 41 -0.62 -11.01 -2.26
CA THR A 41 0.39 -10.99 -3.32
C THR A 41 0.90 -9.57 -3.57
N LEU A 42 2.04 -9.47 -4.26
CA LEU A 42 2.60 -8.15 -4.60
C LEU A 42 1.69 -7.36 -5.54
N ASP A 43 1.03 -8.02 -6.50
CA ASP A 43 0.11 -7.38 -7.44
C ASP A 43 -1.13 -6.84 -6.72
N GLU A 44 -1.72 -7.62 -5.81
CA GLU A 44 -2.84 -7.16 -4.97
C GLU A 44 -2.46 -5.97 -4.08
N ILE A 45 -1.23 -5.94 -3.55
CA ILE A 45 -0.72 -4.78 -2.79
C ILE A 45 -0.63 -3.54 -3.69
N VAL A 46 -0.06 -3.68 -4.90
CA VAL A 46 0.06 -2.55 -5.84
C VAL A 46 -1.30 -2.02 -6.24
N GLU A 47 -2.25 -2.90 -6.54
CA GLU A 47 -3.64 -2.55 -6.83
C GLU A 47 -4.27 -1.81 -5.65
N SER A 48 -4.20 -2.36 -4.44
CA SER A 48 -4.77 -1.75 -3.23
C SER A 48 -4.17 -0.37 -2.91
N VAL A 49 -2.85 -0.21 -3.06
CA VAL A 49 -2.17 1.08 -2.88
C VAL A 49 -2.67 2.11 -3.88
N PHE A 50 -2.82 1.72 -5.14
CA PHE A 50 -3.33 2.60 -6.18
C PHE A 50 -4.80 2.99 -5.92
N GLU A 51 -5.66 2.01 -5.63
CA GLU A 51 -7.07 2.24 -5.34
C GLU A 51 -7.27 3.11 -4.10
N SER A 52 -6.45 2.93 -3.07
CA SER A 52 -6.56 3.67 -1.80
C SER A 52 -5.94 5.06 -1.85
N GLY A 53 -5.27 5.42 -2.95
CA GLY A 53 -4.54 6.70 -3.06
C GLY A 53 -3.45 6.85 -2.01
N ILE A 54 -2.78 5.75 -1.64
CA ILE A 54 -1.63 5.78 -0.74
C ILE A 54 -0.42 6.32 -1.52
N ASP A 55 0.29 7.27 -0.92
CA ASP A 55 1.48 7.87 -1.52
C ASP A 55 2.75 7.08 -1.18
N VAL A 56 2.87 6.58 0.04
CA VAL A 56 4.05 5.83 0.47
C VAL A 56 3.62 4.54 1.15
N LEU A 57 4.24 3.44 0.74
CA LEU A 57 4.03 2.12 1.34
C LEU A 57 5.31 1.67 2.06
N CYS A 58 5.19 1.30 3.33
CA CYS A 58 6.24 0.62 4.07
C CYS A 58 5.91 -0.88 4.18
N VAL A 59 6.77 -1.71 3.60
CA VAL A 59 6.69 -3.17 3.73
C VAL A 59 7.45 -3.62 4.97
N THR A 60 6.78 -4.33 5.87
CA THR A 60 7.27 -4.72 7.20
C THR A 60 7.07 -6.21 7.48
N ASP A 61 7.46 -7.06 6.52
CA ASP A 61 7.34 -8.51 6.63
C ASP A 61 8.08 -9.08 7.87
N HIS A 62 7.55 -10.15 8.46
CA HIS A 62 8.19 -10.80 9.61
C HIS A 62 9.51 -11.48 9.23
N ASN A 63 10.62 -10.91 9.73
CA ASN A 63 11.97 -11.44 9.52
C ASN A 63 12.35 -11.64 8.04
N ALA A 64 11.72 -10.88 7.13
CA ALA A 64 11.94 -11.00 5.69
C ALA A 64 11.98 -9.60 5.03
N LEU A 65 12.73 -9.49 3.93
CA LEU A 65 12.83 -8.28 3.12
C LEU A 65 12.42 -8.51 1.65
N GLU A 66 12.03 -9.74 1.29
CA GLU A 66 11.79 -10.13 -0.10
C GLU A 66 10.67 -9.32 -0.75
N GLY A 67 9.55 -9.12 -0.05
CA GLY A 67 8.44 -8.31 -0.53
C GLY A 67 8.86 -6.86 -0.79
N ALA A 68 9.62 -6.28 0.15
CA ALA A 68 10.13 -4.91 0.04
C ALA A 68 11.08 -4.73 -1.15
N VAL A 69 12.03 -5.66 -1.33
CA VAL A 69 13.00 -5.62 -2.44
C VAL A 69 12.29 -5.76 -3.78
N ARG A 70 11.35 -6.70 -3.91
CA ARG A 70 10.63 -6.94 -5.17
C ARG A 70 9.72 -5.78 -5.57
N LEU A 71 9.06 -5.14 -4.62
CA LEU A 71 8.23 -3.94 -4.88
C LEU A 71 9.09 -2.69 -5.14
N GLY A 72 10.23 -2.58 -4.45
CA GLY A 72 11.16 -1.46 -4.59
C GLY A 72 11.98 -1.49 -5.88
N TYR A 73 12.16 -2.66 -6.49
CA TYR A 73 12.97 -2.80 -7.70
C TYR A 73 12.20 -2.26 -8.92
N ARG A 74 12.53 -1.04 -9.33
CA ARG A 74 12.18 -0.52 -10.65
C ARG A 74 13.36 -0.75 -11.58
N LYS A 75 13.17 -1.59 -12.59
CA LYS A 75 14.12 -1.69 -13.70
C LYS A 75 14.01 -0.37 -14.48
N GLU A 76 15.07 0.43 -14.46
CA GLU A 76 15.22 1.56 -15.38
C GLU A 76 15.23 1.06 -16.83
#